data_AF-A0A818ZHH1-F1
#
_entry.id   AF-A0A818ZHH1-F1
#
_cell.length_a   1.000
_cell.length_b   1.000
_cell.length_c   1.000
_cell.angle_alpha   90.00
_cell.angle_beta   90.00
_cell.angle_gamma   90.00
#
_symmetry.space_group_name_H-M   'P 1'
#
loop_
_entity.id
_entity.type
_entity.pdbx_description
1 polymer ?
#
loop_
_entity_poly.entity_id
_entity_poly.type
_entity_poly.pdbx_seq_one_letter_code
_entity_poly.pdbx_strand_id
1 'polypeptide(L)'
;MSPDQHQQIPAKVLDDLCSRFIINIPAEQREDLVRVLFAVELAHWFFIDFYCEDYNDLHVCNIKEFAQQIFLHCPFLRDYVHNLDIILSRWRGYKLSVPTYGAVLLDPTYEHVLLVRGFYNRESWGFPKGKVQENENPYFKIYMFYKGQRIIKKRSTIIRSTQCPVYNECFTFHIPDNDLQNIHFDIILFDYDHHMKHEPIGIFSIGNNTNEINQHWNDVCHRQITKQIAQWYQLKPFNIFNY
;
A
#
# COMPACT_ATOMS: atom_id res chain seq x y z
N MET A 1 -16.17 38.48 27.05
CA MET A 1 -16.38 37.22 26.30
C MET A 1 -15.03 36.56 26.20
N SER A 2 -14.83 35.45 26.93
CA SER A 2 -13.50 34.83 27.07
C SER A 2 -13.12 34.08 25.78
N PRO A 3 -11.90 34.27 25.26
CA PRO A 3 -11.38 33.48 24.15
C PRO A 3 -10.80 32.15 24.66
N ASP A 4 -10.80 31.13 23.79
CA ASP A 4 -10.15 29.82 23.92
C ASP A 4 -10.79 28.76 24.84
N GLN A 5 -11.96 28.26 24.43
CA GLN A 5 -12.31 26.86 24.72
C GLN A 5 -11.75 25.97 23.60
N HIS A 6 -10.57 25.38 23.80
CA HIS A 6 -10.14 24.27 22.94
C HIS A 6 -11.14 23.13 23.14
N GLN A 7 -12.01 22.90 22.17
CA GLN A 7 -13.09 21.92 22.27
C GLN A 7 -12.50 20.50 22.35
N GLN A 8 -12.77 19.82 23.46
CA GLN A 8 -12.16 18.54 23.78
C GLN A 8 -12.94 17.39 23.14
N ILE A 9 -12.24 16.50 22.44
CA ILE A 9 -12.78 15.28 21.85
C ILE A 9 -13.24 14.37 23.00
N PRO A 10 -14.47 13.81 22.96
CA PRO A 10 -14.97 12.93 24.01
C PRO A 10 -14.04 11.74 24.25
N ALA A 11 -13.82 11.39 25.53
CA ALA A 11 -12.92 10.30 25.91
C ALA A 11 -13.26 8.96 25.22
N LYS A 12 -14.56 8.66 25.03
CA LYS A 12 -15.00 7.44 24.32
C LYS A 12 -14.52 7.38 22.87
N VAL A 13 -14.47 8.53 22.18
CA VAL A 13 -13.98 8.62 20.80
C VAL A 13 -12.46 8.45 20.81
N LEU A 14 -11.76 9.09 21.75
CA LEU A 14 -10.31 8.92 21.91
C LEU A 14 -9.93 7.46 22.26
N ASP A 15 -10.72 6.77 23.10
CA ASP A 15 -10.51 5.35 23.42
C ASP A 15 -10.62 4.46 22.19
N ASP A 16 -11.67 4.65 21.38
CA ASP A 16 -11.86 3.91 20.13
C ASP A 16 -10.72 4.17 19.15
N LEU A 17 -10.38 5.44 18.89
CA LEU A 17 -9.28 5.83 18.00
C LEU A 17 -7.94 5.26 18.48
N CYS A 18 -7.64 5.36 19.78
CA CYS A 18 -6.42 4.79 20.36
C CYS A 18 -6.37 3.27 20.18
N SER A 19 -7.47 2.56 20.44
CA SER A 19 -7.51 1.10 20.30
C SER A 19 -7.32 0.63 18.86
N ARG A 20 -7.87 1.37 17.88
CA ARG A 20 -7.78 1.04 16.45
C ARG A 20 -6.39 1.32 15.89
N PHE A 21 -5.83 2.50 16.18
CA PHE A 21 -4.68 3.01 15.44
C PHE A 21 -3.39 3.06 16.27
N ILE A 22 -3.46 3.17 17.60
CA ILE A 22 -2.32 3.59 18.42
C ILE A 22 -1.82 2.47 19.35
N ILE A 23 -2.71 1.81 20.09
CA ILE A 23 -2.34 0.85 21.15
C ILE A 23 -1.66 -0.40 20.58
N ASN A 24 -2.03 -0.80 19.36
CA ASN A 24 -1.50 -2.00 18.71
C ASN A 24 -0.22 -1.75 17.90
N ILE A 25 0.34 -0.53 17.95
CA ILE A 25 1.65 -0.26 17.32
C ILE A 25 2.71 -1.18 17.96
N PRO A 26 3.53 -1.91 17.17
CA PRO A 26 4.59 -2.77 17.70
C PRO A 26 5.58 -2.00 18.58
N ALA A 27 6.11 -2.61 19.63
CA ALA A 27 7.00 -1.93 20.59
C ALA A 27 8.22 -1.27 19.92
N GLU A 28 8.82 -1.95 18.93
CA GLU A 28 9.94 -1.44 18.13
C GLU A 28 9.61 -0.13 17.38
N GLN A 29 8.35 0.06 17.00
CA GLN A 29 7.90 1.27 16.29
C GLN A 29 7.46 2.39 17.24
N ARG A 30 7.18 2.08 18.52
CA ARG A 30 6.78 3.10 19.50
C ARG A 30 7.92 4.04 19.88
N GLU A 31 9.17 3.61 19.70
CA GLU A 31 10.34 4.45 19.92
C GLU A 31 10.50 5.54 18.85
N ASP A 32 9.99 5.28 17.63
CA ASP A 32 9.96 6.26 16.55
C ASP A 32 8.64 7.06 16.57
N LEU A 33 8.67 8.20 17.25
CA LEU A 33 7.52 9.10 17.34
C LEU A 33 7.09 9.69 15.98
N VAL A 34 7.96 9.69 14.96
CA VAL A 34 7.58 10.07 13.59
C VAL A 34 6.66 8.99 12.99
N ARG A 35 6.93 7.71 13.24
CA ARG A 35 6.06 6.59 12.84
C ARG A 35 4.74 6.60 13.59
N VAL A 36 4.76 6.89 14.89
CA VAL A 36 3.53 7.09 15.68
C VAL A 36 2.67 8.20 15.08
N LEU A 37 3.26 9.31 14.63
CA LEU A 37 2.49 10.41 14.03
C LEU A 37 1.79 10.03 12.71
N PHE A 38 2.27 9.04 11.95
CA PHE A 38 1.52 8.52 10.81
C PHE A 38 0.25 7.78 11.26
N ALA A 39 0.32 7.00 12.34
CA ALA A 39 -0.87 6.37 12.92
C ALA A 39 -1.85 7.41 13.49
N VAL A 40 -1.33 8.48 14.11
CA VAL A 40 -2.15 9.61 14.56
C VAL A 40 -2.81 10.35 13.39
N GLU A 41 -2.12 10.52 12.26
CA GLU A 41 -2.71 11.10 11.05
C GLU A 41 -3.84 10.22 10.49
N LEU A 42 -3.66 8.89 10.45
CA LEU A 42 -4.74 7.97 10.05
C LEU A 42 -5.94 8.06 11.01
N ALA A 43 -5.69 8.12 12.31
CA ALA A 43 -6.74 8.32 13.30
C ALA A 43 -7.45 9.67 13.14
N HIS A 44 -6.73 10.73 12.73
CA HIS A 44 -7.30 12.06 12.47
C HIS A 44 -8.23 12.05 11.25
N TRP A 45 -7.82 11.40 10.16
CA TRP A 45 -8.68 11.22 8.99
C TRP A 45 -9.93 10.41 9.35
N PHE A 46 -9.76 9.29 10.06
CA PHE A 46 -10.90 8.50 10.53
C PHE A 46 -11.84 9.30 11.45
N PHE A 47 -11.27 10.15 12.32
CA PHE A 47 -12.06 11.05 13.16
C PHE A 47 -12.89 12.04 12.33
N ILE A 48 -12.28 12.67 11.35
CA ILE A 48 -12.98 13.62 10.47
C ILE A 48 -14.08 12.90 9.68
N ASP A 49 -13.74 11.79 9.04
CA ASP A 49 -14.62 11.10 8.10
C ASP A 49 -15.80 10.40 8.81
N PHE A 50 -15.59 9.83 10.01
CA PHE A 50 -16.61 9.00 10.68
C PHE A 50 -17.20 9.61 11.94
N TYR A 51 -16.53 10.56 12.59
CA TYR A 51 -17.06 11.18 13.82
C TYR A 51 -17.53 12.62 13.60
N CYS A 52 -16.83 13.41 12.78
CA CYS A 52 -17.28 14.77 12.47
C CYS A 52 -18.40 14.81 11.41
N GLU A 53 -18.49 13.83 10.51
CA GLU A 53 -19.62 13.75 9.56
C GLU A 53 -20.90 13.20 10.21
N ASP A 54 -20.80 12.20 11.10
CA ASP A 54 -21.97 11.54 11.71
C ASP A 54 -22.51 12.26 12.96
N TYR A 55 -21.67 12.97 13.72
CA TYR A 55 -22.08 13.73 14.91
C TYR A 55 -22.01 15.23 14.64
N ASN A 56 -23.17 15.85 14.38
CA ASN A 56 -23.34 17.28 14.08
C ASN A 56 -22.74 18.27 15.11
N ASP A 57 -22.29 17.80 16.28
CA ASP A 57 -21.76 18.63 17.37
C ASP A 57 -20.23 18.56 17.54
N LEU A 58 -19.53 17.68 16.80
CA LEU A 58 -18.07 17.55 16.87
C LEU A 58 -17.38 18.41 15.81
N HIS A 59 -16.66 19.44 16.26
CA HIS A 59 -15.93 20.32 15.36
C HIS A 59 -14.64 19.67 14.83
N VAL A 60 -14.35 19.89 13.55
CA VAL A 60 -13.11 19.47 12.91
C VAL A 60 -11.94 20.27 13.50
N CYS A 61 -11.02 19.60 14.19
CA CYS A 61 -9.78 20.20 14.68
C CYS A 61 -8.61 19.95 13.69
N ASN A 62 -7.57 20.78 13.76
CA ASN A 62 -6.37 20.53 12.95
C ASN A 62 -5.52 19.38 13.51
N ILE A 63 -4.57 18.88 12.72
CA ILE A 63 -3.73 17.75 13.12
C ILE A 63 -2.90 18.00 14.39
N LYS A 64 -2.53 19.26 14.67
CA LYS A 64 -1.75 19.60 15.87
C LYS A 64 -2.63 19.48 17.12
N GLU A 65 -3.81 20.07 17.09
CA GLU A 65 -4.80 19.97 18.18
C GLU A 65 -5.20 18.52 18.42
N PHE A 66 -5.50 17.78 17.33
CA PHE A 66 -5.85 16.38 17.40
C PHE A 66 -4.73 15.54 18.04
N ALA A 67 -3.49 15.70 17.56
CA ALA A 67 -2.33 14.98 18.09
C ALA A 67 -2.11 15.29 19.57
N GLN A 68 -2.30 16.54 20.00
CA GLN A 68 -2.17 16.92 21.41
C GLN A 68 -3.17 16.15 22.30
N GLN A 69 -4.42 16.02 21.85
CA GLN A 69 -5.44 15.29 22.60
C GLN A 69 -5.13 13.77 22.66
N ILE A 70 -4.68 13.17 21.55
CA ILE A 70 -4.25 11.77 21.53
C ILE A 70 -3.05 11.52 22.45
N PHE A 71 -2.04 12.40 22.42
CA PHE A 71 -0.83 12.26 23.25
C PHE A 71 -1.17 12.36 24.74
N LEU A 72 -2.08 13.26 25.14
CA LEU A 72 -2.53 13.37 26.53
C LEU A 72 -3.33 12.14 26.99
N HIS A 73 -4.18 11.61 26.09
CA HIS A 73 -5.06 10.47 26.38
C HIS A 73 -4.31 9.14 26.46
N CYS A 74 -3.35 8.91 25.56
CA CYS A 74 -2.64 7.64 25.45
C CYS A 74 -1.47 7.55 26.47
N PRO A 75 -1.46 6.57 27.40
CA PRO A 75 -0.49 6.54 28.51
C PRO A 75 0.99 6.57 28.07
N PHE A 76 1.36 5.83 27.02
CA PHE A 76 2.76 5.76 26.56
C PHE A 76 3.20 6.99 25.73
N LEU A 77 2.26 7.85 25.33
CA LEU A 77 2.55 9.07 24.57
C LEU A 77 2.58 10.33 25.44
N ARG A 78 1.99 10.26 26.63
CA ARG A 78 1.79 11.40 27.53
C ARG A 78 3.10 12.11 27.87
N ASP A 79 4.15 11.33 28.09
CA ASP A 79 5.47 11.86 28.42
C ASP A 79 6.08 12.67 27.27
N TYR A 80 5.63 12.51 26.02
CA TYR A 80 6.18 13.20 24.86
C TYR A 80 5.41 14.46 24.45
N VAL A 81 4.27 14.77 25.10
CA VAL A 81 3.40 15.90 24.71
C VAL A 81 4.12 17.25 24.73
N HIS A 82 5.06 17.45 25.66
CA HIS A 82 5.83 18.68 25.77
C HIS A 82 6.76 18.92 24.58
N ASN A 83 7.15 17.84 23.87
CA ASN A 83 7.98 17.91 22.66
C ASN A 83 7.15 17.82 21.37
N LEU A 84 5.81 17.84 21.44
CA LEU A 84 4.93 17.58 20.30
C LEU A 84 5.24 18.48 19.10
N ASP A 85 5.52 19.77 19.32
CA ASP A 85 5.87 20.70 18.24
C ASP A 85 7.15 20.31 17.50
N ILE A 86 8.15 19.80 18.21
CA ILE A 86 9.40 19.30 17.62
C ILE A 86 9.13 18.01 16.84
N ILE A 87 8.34 17.10 17.41
CA ILE A 87 7.98 15.82 16.78
C ILE A 87 7.18 16.07 15.49
N LEU A 88 6.17 16.96 15.54
CA LEU A 88 5.39 17.39 14.37
C LEU A 88 6.28 18.03 13.30
N SER A 89 7.27 18.84 13.71
CA SER A 89 8.22 19.46 12.78
C SER A 89 9.10 18.42 12.08
N ARG A 90 9.61 17.44 12.83
CA ARG A 90 10.39 16.31 12.27
C ARG A 90 9.55 15.47 11.31
N TRP A 91 8.32 15.16 11.69
CA TRP A 91 7.39 14.40 10.84
C TRP A 91 7.01 15.15 9.56
N ARG A 92 6.78 16.47 9.63
CA ARG A 92 6.60 17.30 8.44
C ARG A 92 7.84 17.31 7.55
N GLY A 93 9.03 17.45 8.14
CA GLY A 93 10.30 17.39 7.43
C GLY A 93 10.48 16.07 6.68
N TYR A 94 10.25 14.94 7.38
CA TYR A 94 10.25 13.62 6.77
C TYR A 94 9.21 13.52 5.63
N LYS A 95 7.97 13.96 5.87
CA LYS A 95 6.92 13.96 4.84
C LYS A 95 7.30 14.78 3.61
N LEU A 96 8.12 15.82 3.73
CA LEU A 96 8.58 16.63 2.60
C LEU A 96 9.75 15.97 1.85
N SER A 97 10.55 15.12 2.49
CA SER A 97 11.64 14.39 1.84
C SER A 97 11.17 13.18 1.04
N VAL A 98 9.97 12.65 1.31
CA VAL A 98 9.42 11.50 0.59
C VAL A 98 9.16 11.87 -0.88
N PRO A 99 9.79 11.18 -1.86
CA PRO A 99 9.53 11.39 -3.28
C PRO A 99 8.04 11.26 -3.61
N THR A 100 7.58 12.11 -4.53
CA THR A 100 6.20 12.10 -4.99
C THR A 100 6.18 11.77 -6.48
N TYR A 101 5.40 10.77 -6.86
CA TYR A 101 5.15 10.42 -8.25
C TYR A 101 3.70 10.71 -8.58
N GLY A 102 3.41 10.96 -9.85
CA GLY A 102 2.07 11.27 -10.31
C GLY A 102 1.94 11.05 -11.81
N ALA A 103 0.78 11.36 -12.33
CA ALA A 103 0.50 11.25 -13.76
C ALA A 103 -0.07 12.55 -14.31
N VAL A 104 0.31 12.87 -15.54
CA VAL A 104 -0.37 13.88 -16.35
C VAL A 104 -1.25 13.13 -17.34
N LEU A 105 -2.56 13.16 -17.12
CA LEU A 105 -3.52 12.49 -17.97
C LEU A 105 -4.04 13.49 -19.01
N LEU A 106 -3.75 13.21 -20.27
CA LEU A 106 -4.14 14.02 -21.43
C LEU A 106 -5.35 13.37 -22.10
N ASP A 107 -6.21 14.19 -22.69
CA ASP A 107 -7.20 13.69 -23.64
C ASP A 107 -6.55 13.33 -24.99
N PRO A 108 -7.22 12.54 -25.86
CA PRO A 108 -6.64 12.09 -27.14
C PRO A 108 -6.25 13.22 -28.11
N THR A 109 -6.81 14.41 -27.94
CA THR A 109 -6.48 15.60 -28.73
C THR A 109 -5.29 16.38 -28.16
N TYR A 110 -4.83 16.05 -26.94
CA TYR A 110 -3.76 16.74 -26.21
C TYR A 110 -4.08 18.21 -25.88
N GLU A 111 -5.35 18.56 -25.76
CA GLU A 111 -5.80 19.93 -25.47
C GLU A 111 -6.19 20.12 -24.00
N HIS A 112 -6.57 19.03 -23.31
CA HIS A 112 -7.02 19.07 -21.93
C HIS A 112 -6.19 18.13 -21.05
N VAL A 113 -6.05 18.52 -19.78
CA VAL A 113 -5.42 17.71 -18.74
C VAL A 113 -6.36 17.49 -17.56
N LEU A 114 -6.28 16.31 -16.95
CA LEU A 114 -6.96 16.03 -15.69
C LEU A 114 -6.20 16.64 -14.51
N LEU A 115 -6.91 17.46 -13.72
CA LEU A 115 -6.43 17.99 -12.44
C LEU A 115 -7.37 17.57 -11.30
N VAL A 116 -6.81 17.42 -10.11
CA VAL A 116 -7.52 17.13 -8.87
C VAL A 116 -7.45 18.33 -7.93
N ARG A 117 -8.47 18.47 -7.08
CA ARG A 117 -8.57 19.53 -6.06
C ARG A 117 -8.86 18.91 -4.70
N GLY A 118 -8.14 19.36 -3.68
CA GLY A 118 -8.36 18.91 -2.30
C GLY A 118 -9.73 19.37 -1.77
N PHE A 119 -10.41 18.51 -1.02
CA PHE A 119 -11.71 18.83 -0.42
C PHE A 119 -11.61 20.01 0.58
N TYR A 120 -10.58 20.00 1.43
CA TYR A 120 -10.28 21.04 2.42
C TYR A 120 -9.41 22.17 1.88
N ASN A 121 -8.62 21.94 0.83
CA ASN A 121 -7.80 22.96 0.17
C ASN A 121 -8.39 23.28 -1.21
N ARG A 122 -9.41 24.14 -1.22
CA ARG A 122 -10.21 24.45 -2.42
C ARG A 122 -9.56 25.47 -3.36
N GLU A 123 -8.43 26.05 -2.98
CA GLU A 123 -7.80 27.17 -3.71
C GLU A 123 -6.77 26.71 -4.75
N SER A 124 -6.36 25.44 -4.74
CA SER A 124 -5.33 24.92 -5.63
C SER A 124 -5.73 23.64 -6.35
N TRP A 125 -5.54 23.65 -7.67
CA TRP A 125 -5.62 22.46 -8.52
C TRP A 125 -4.22 21.89 -8.72
N GLY A 126 -4.10 20.57 -8.82
CA GLY A 126 -2.83 19.91 -9.09
C GLY A 126 -3.00 18.58 -9.82
N PHE A 127 -1.90 18.03 -10.33
CA PHE A 127 -1.93 16.71 -10.96
C PHE A 127 -2.16 15.60 -9.92
N PRO A 128 -2.83 14.49 -10.30
CA PRO A 128 -2.95 13.32 -9.44
C PRO A 128 -1.55 12.78 -9.11
N LYS A 129 -1.20 12.80 -7.82
CA LYS A 129 0.13 12.44 -7.32
C LYS A 129 0.05 11.87 -5.91
N GLY A 130 0.98 11.00 -5.57
CA GLY A 130 1.09 10.33 -4.28
C GLY A 130 2.54 10.22 -3.82
N LYS A 131 2.74 10.14 -2.51
CA LYS A 131 4.05 9.90 -1.91
C LYS A 131 4.39 8.41 -2.01
N VAL A 132 5.66 8.11 -2.25
CA VAL A 132 6.15 6.72 -2.21
C VAL A 132 6.12 6.20 -0.79
N GLN A 133 5.70 4.94 -0.61
CA GLN A 133 5.79 4.28 0.67
C GLN A 133 7.24 3.88 0.95
N GLU A 134 7.74 4.26 2.12
CA GLU A 134 9.10 3.88 2.55
C GLU A 134 9.14 2.38 2.85
N ASN A 135 10.07 1.65 2.24
CA ASN A 135 10.35 0.23 2.44
C ASN A 135 9.38 -0.77 1.80
N GLU A 136 8.96 -0.56 0.55
CA GLU A 136 8.44 -1.69 -0.23
C GLU A 136 9.52 -2.77 -0.36
N ASN A 137 9.13 -3.99 -0.04
CA ASN A 137 9.99 -5.17 -0.04
C ASN A 137 9.40 -6.18 -1.03
N PRO A 138 9.42 -5.88 -2.33
CA PRO A 138 8.73 -6.70 -3.31
C PRO A 138 9.37 -8.09 -3.41
N TYR A 139 8.49 -9.07 -3.57
CA TYR A 139 8.84 -10.44 -3.90
C TYR A 139 7.66 -11.09 -4.63
N PHE A 140 7.92 -12.09 -5.46
CA PHE A 140 6.84 -12.82 -6.13
C PHE A 140 6.78 -14.29 -5.72
N LYS A 141 5.59 -14.85 -5.86
CA LYS A 141 5.34 -16.29 -5.74
C LYS A 141 4.90 -16.80 -7.11
N ILE A 142 5.50 -17.91 -7.54
CA ILE A 142 5.08 -18.66 -8.72
C ILE A 142 4.28 -19.87 -8.23
N TYR A 143 3.03 -19.97 -8.64
CA TYR A 143 2.18 -21.12 -8.43
C TYR A 143 2.04 -21.88 -9.73
N MET A 144 2.30 -23.18 -9.71
CA MET A 144 2.08 -24.07 -10.84
C MET A 144 0.82 -24.87 -10.59
N PHE A 145 -0.03 -24.91 -11.60
CA PHE A 145 -1.25 -25.68 -11.63
C PHE A 145 -1.17 -26.78 -12.67
N TYR A 146 -1.75 -27.92 -12.35
CA TYR A 146 -1.91 -29.07 -13.24
C TYR A 146 -3.35 -29.56 -13.15
N LYS A 147 -4.05 -29.63 -14.29
CA LYS A 147 -5.46 -30.05 -14.35
C LYS A 147 -6.37 -29.28 -13.37
N GLY A 148 -6.13 -27.96 -13.29
CA GLY A 148 -6.89 -27.05 -12.41
C GLY A 148 -6.51 -27.11 -10.92
N GLN A 149 -5.62 -28.00 -10.52
CA GLN A 149 -5.17 -28.10 -9.13
C GLN A 149 -3.80 -27.45 -8.95
N ARG A 150 -3.65 -26.69 -7.87
CA ARG A 150 -2.37 -26.09 -7.50
C ARG A 150 -1.44 -27.16 -6.93
N ILE A 151 -0.34 -27.44 -7.62
CA ILE A 151 0.56 -28.55 -7.23
C ILE A 151 1.83 -28.01 -6.58
N ILE A 152 2.44 -26.96 -7.13
CA ILE A 152 3.75 -26.47 -6.68
C ILE A 152 3.71 -24.96 -6.45
N LYS A 153 4.45 -24.50 -5.45
CA LYS A 153 4.70 -23.09 -5.16
C LYS A 153 6.19 -22.85 -5.01
N LYS A 154 6.72 -21.85 -5.71
CA LYS A 154 8.07 -21.30 -5.52
C LYS A 154 7.99 -19.80 -5.22
N ARG A 155 9.05 -19.22 -4.67
CA ARG A 155 9.11 -17.79 -4.35
C ARG A 155 10.47 -17.22 -4.71
N SER A 156 10.50 -15.94 -5.06
CA SER A 156 11.75 -15.20 -5.21
C SER A 156 12.38 -14.85 -3.86
N THR A 157 13.60 -14.32 -3.92
CA THR A 157 14.15 -13.49 -2.85
C THR A 157 13.30 -12.24 -2.64
N ILE A 158 13.34 -11.71 -1.43
CA ILE A 158 12.75 -10.42 -1.09
C ILE A 158 13.82 -9.36 -1.31
N ILE A 159 13.58 -8.43 -2.22
CA ILE A 159 14.47 -7.28 -2.41
C ILE A 159 13.96 -6.16 -1.52
N ARG A 160 14.83 -5.64 -0.66
CA ARG A 160 14.42 -4.65 0.35
C ARG A 160 14.46 -3.24 -0.21
N SER A 161 13.51 -2.43 0.24
CA SER A 161 13.47 -0.98 0.03
C SER A 161 13.62 -0.58 -1.45
N THR A 162 12.87 -1.24 -2.35
CA THR A 162 12.89 -0.92 -3.79
C THR A 162 11.51 -1.02 -4.43
N GLN A 163 11.27 -0.15 -5.40
CA GLN A 163 10.07 -0.09 -6.24
C GLN A 163 10.30 -0.71 -7.63
N CYS A 164 11.56 -0.91 -7.99
CA CYS A 164 11.97 -1.46 -9.29
C CYS A 164 12.83 -2.72 -9.05
N PRO A 165 12.24 -3.79 -8.48
CA PRO A 165 13.00 -4.98 -8.15
C PRO A 165 13.53 -5.68 -9.42
N VAL A 166 14.81 -6.05 -9.39
CA VAL A 166 15.44 -6.87 -10.42
C VAL A 166 15.89 -8.18 -9.77
N TYR A 167 15.15 -9.26 -10.02
CA TYR A 167 15.41 -10.54 -9.36
C TYR A 167 16.49 -11.37 -10.07
N ASN A 168 16.47 -11.43 -11.41
CA ASN A 168 17.39 -12.27 -12.19
C ASN A 168 17.49 -13.74 -11.69
N GLU A 169 16.39 -14.28 -11.17
CA GLU A 169 16.30 -15.64 -10.63
C GLU A 169 15.75 -16.62 -11.67
N CYS A 170 16.21 -17.87 -11.60
CA CYS A 170 15.74 -18.97 -12.45
C CYS A 170 14.96 -20.00 -11.63
N PHE A 171 13.80 -20.41 -12.13
CA PHE A 171 12.95 -21.41 -11.49
C PHE A 171 12.70 -22.59 -12.43
N THR A 172 13.06 -23.79 -11.98
CA THR A 172 12.80 -25.04 -12.72
C THR A 172 11.58 -25.76 -12.16
N PHE A 173 10.69 -26.25 -13.02
CA PHE A 173 9.52 -27.05 -12.63
C PHE A 173 9.55 -28.40 -13.35
N HIS A 174 9.26 -29.48 -12.62
CA HIS A 174 9.08 -30.78 -13.22
C HIS A 174 7.64 -30.92 -13.69
N ILE A 175 7.45 -31.23 -14.96
CA ILE A 175 6.15 -31.30 -15.62
C ILE A 175 5.90 -32.76 -16.01
N PRO A 176 4.67 -33.29 -15.86
CA PRO A 176 4.32 -34.60 -16.38
C PRO A 176 4.53 -34.70 -17.90
N ASP A 177 5.02 -35.85 -18.37
CA ASP A 177 5.35 -36.06 -19.78
C ASP A 177 4.16 -35.78 -20.70
N ASN A 178 4.41 -35.03 -21.78
CA ASN A 178 3.46 -34.72 -22.85
C ASN A 178 2.14 -34.05 -22.40
N ASP A 179 2.09 -33.42 -21.23
CA ASP A 179 0.84 -32.83 -20.70
C ASP A 179 0.92 -31.32 -20.44
N LEU A 180 1.70 -30.60 -21.23
CA LEU A 180 1.85 -29.13 -21.18
C LEU A 180 0.52 -28.39 -21.33
N GLN A 181 -0.45 -29.00 -22.03
CA GLN A 181 -1.78 -28.42 -22.24
C GLN A 181 -2.59 -28.25 -20.95
N ASN A 182 -2.27 -29.02 -19.90
CA ASN A 182 -2.95 -28.96 -18.61
C ASN A 182 -2.20 -28.12 -17.57
N ILE A 183 -1.17 -27.38 -18.01
CA ILE A 183 -0.30 -26.57 -17.16
C ILE A 183 -0.66 -25.10 -17.30
N HIS A 184 -0.71 -24.41 -16.17
CA HIS A 184 -0.57 -22.97 -16.12
C HIS A 184 0.18 -22.54 -14.86
N PHE A 185 0.72 -21.34 -14.93
CA PHE A 185 1.43 -20.68 -13.85
C PHE A 185 0.77 -19.36 -13.52
N ASP A 186 0.66 -19.09 -12.23
CA ASP A 186 0.29 -17.79 -11.71
C ASP A 186 1.48 -17.18 -10.98
N ILE A 187 1.88 -15.99 -11.42
CA ILE A 187 2.94 -15.23 -10.79
C ILE A 187 2.29 -14.04 -10.11
N ILE A 188 2.33 -14.04 -8.78
CA ILE A 188 1.73 -13.00 -7.95
C ILE A 188 2.85 -12.22 -7.29
N LEU A 189 2.90 -10.92 -7.55
CA LEU A 189 3.80 -9.98 -6.90
C LEU A 189 3.17 -9.53 -5.59
N PHE A 190 3.96 -9.50 -4.54
CA PHE A 190 3.57 -9.06 -3.20
C PHE A 190 4.50 -7.96 -2.72
N ASP A 191 3.97 -7.08 -1.89
CA ASP A 191 4.79 -6.30 -0.98
C ASP A 191 4.95 -7.08 0.35
N TYR A 192 6.20 -7.29 0.77
CA TYR A 192 6.48 -7.91 2.06
C TYR A 192 6.39 -6.86 3.17
N ASP A 193 5.42 -7.03 4.06
CA ASP A 193 5.31 -6.31 5.33
C ASP A 193 5.66 -7.26 6.49
N HIS A 194 6.53 -6.81 7.40
CA HIS A 194 6.92 -7.58 8.59
C HIS A 194 5.76 -7.71 9.61
N HIS A 195 4.78 -6.81 9.57
CA HIS A 195 3.79 -6.62 10.62
C HIS A 195 2.34 -6.81 10.15
N MET A 196 2.10 -6.85 8.84
CA MET A 196 0.77 -7.04 8.24
C MET A 196 0.72 -8.24 7.30
N LYS A 197 -0.49 -8.63 6.90
CA LYS A 197 -0.68 -9.64 5.85
C LYS A 197 -0.10 -9.08 4.54
N HIS A 198 0.80 -9.84 3.89
CA HIS A 198 1.46 -9.38 2.67
C HIS A 198 0.40 -9.13 1.59
N GLU A 199 0.36 -7.90 1.08
CA GLU A 199 -0.63 -7.50 0.09
C GLU A 199 -0.16 -7.89 -1.32
N PRO A 200 -1.01 -8.58 -2.10
CA PRO A 200 -0.70 -8.83 -3.50
C PRO A 200 -0.83 -7.51 -4.28
N ILE A 201 0.28 -7.08 -4.89
CA ILE A 201 0.32 -5.90 -5.77
C ILE A 201 -0.41 -6.21 -7.08
N GLY A 202 -0.22 -7.42 -7.61
CA GLY A 202 -0.85 -7.84 -8.83
C GLY A 202 -0.43 -9.24 -9.27
N ILE A 203 -1.03 -9.70 -10.35
CA ILE A 203 -0.87 -11.05 -10.88
C ILE A 203 -0.73 -11.03 -12.40
N PHE A 204 0.06 -11.96 -12.92
CA PHE A 204 -0.09 -12.42 -14.30
C PHE A 204 -0.09 -13.94 -14.36
N SER A 205 -0.74 -14.48 -15.39
CA SER A 205 -0.86 -15.91 -15.61
C SER A 205 -0.30 -16.29 -16.98
N ILE A 206 0.35 -17.45 -17.08
CA ILE A 206 0.86 -18.02 -18.34
C ILE A 206 0.57 -19.52 -18.41
N GLY A 207 0.10 -20.05 -19.55
CA GLY A 207 -0.36 -21.43 -19.70
C GLY A 207 -1.54 -21.58 -20.66
N ASN A 208 -1.98 -22.83 -20.87
CA ASN A 208 -3.03 -23.13 -21.85
C ASN A 208 -4.45 -22.70 -21.42
N ASN A 209 -4.67 -22.44 -20.13
CA ASN A 209 -5.98 -22.08 -19.56
C ASN A 209 -6.05 -20.62 -19.08
N THR A 210 -5.24 -19.73 -19.64
CA THR A 210 -5.30 -18.31 -19.34
C THR A 210 -6.24 -17.60 -20.32
N ASN A 211 -7.11 -16.70 -19.85
CA ASN A 211 -8.04 -15.92 -20.66
C ASN A 211 -7.36 -14.89 -21.62
N GLU A 212 -6.07 -15.05 -21.90
CA GLU A 212 -5.27 -14.17 -22.74
C GLU A 212 -4.73 -14.91 -23.96
N ILE A 213 -4.46 -14.16 -25.04
CA ILE A 213 -3.74 -14.65 -26.23
C ILE A 213 -2.35 -15.10 -25.78
N ASN A 214 -2.18 -16.39 -25.53
CA ASN A 214 -0.95 -16.91 -24.94
C ASN A 214 0.11 -17.26 -25.99
N GLN A 215 0.43 -16.29 -26.85
CA GLN A 215 1.44 -16.48 -27.90
C GLN A 215 2.80 -16.88 -27.31
N HIS A 216 3.15 -16.33 -26.14
CA HIS A 216 4.38 -16.73 -25.44
C HIS A 216 4.37 -18.21 -25.02
N TRP A 217 3.28 -18.70 -24.42
CA TRP A 217 3.17 -20.11 -24.04
C TRP A 217 3.13 -21.04 -25.26
N ASN A 218 2.46 -20.63 -26.33
CA ASN A 218 2.48 -21.35 -27.59
C ASN A 218 3.89 -21.45 -28.16
N ASP A 219 4.66 -20.35 -28.13
CA ASP A 219 6.06 -20.35 -28.54
C ASP A 219 6.91 -21.27 -27.65
N VAL A 220 6.66 -21.31 -26.34
CA VAL A 220 7.32 -22.24 -25.41
C VAL A 220 7.00 -23.71 -25.75
N CYS A 221 5.76 -24.02 -26.12
CA CYS A 221 5.34 -25.39 -26.43
C CYS A 221 5.84 -25.88 -27.80
N HIS A 222 6.01 -24.98 -28.77
CA HIS A 222 6.27 -25.36 -30.17
C HIS A 222 7.69 -25.04 -30.67
N ARG A 223 8.44 -24.13 -30.03
CA ARG A 223 9.83 -23.84 -30.43
C ARG A 223 10.78 -24.90 -29.86
N GLN A 224 11.86 -25.14 -30.60
CA GLN A 224 12.97 -25.98 -30.15
C GLN A 224 13.50 -25.48 -28.79
N ILE A 225 13.59 -26.40 -27.83
CA ILE A 225 13.89 -26.27 -26.39
C ILE A 225 15.21 -25.52 -26.07
N THR A 226 15.98 -25.10 -27.08
CA THR A 226 17.36 -24.61 -26.93
C THR A 226 17.50 -23.10 -26.77
N LYS A 227 16.43 -22.30 -26.94
CA LYS A 227 16.51 -20.83 -26.83
C LYS A 227 15.56 -20.30 -25.76
N GLN A 228 16.10 -19.44 -24.89
CA GLN A 228 15.30 -18.67 -23.95
C GLN A 228 14.37 -17.71 -24.72
N ILE A 229 13.14 -17.57 -24.24
CA ILE A 229 12.13 -16.66 -24.79
C ILE A 229 11.81 -15.66 -23.68
N ALA A 230 11.82 -14.37 -24.01
CA ALA A 230 11.56 -13.29 -23.08
C ALA A 230 10.33 -12.51 -23.53
N GLN A 231 9.46 -12.19 -22.57
CA GLN A 231 8.27 -11.38 -22.82
C GLN A 231 7.97 -10.53 -21.59
N TRP A 232 7.55 -9.29 -21.82
CA TRP A 232 7.04 -8.40 -20.79
C TRP A 232 5.58 -8.71 -20.51
N TYR A 233 5.21 -8.70 -19.23
CA TYR A 233 3.84 -8.91 -18.77
C TYR A 233 3.38 -7.71 -17.96
N GLN A 234 2.16 -7.26 -18.23
CA GLN A 234 1.48 -6.28 -17.39
C GLN A 234 0.78 -7.03 -16.24
N LEU A 235 1.01 -6.57 -15.01
CA LEU A 235 0.29 -7.10 -13.86
C LEU A 235 -1.17 -6.64 -13.88
N LYS A 236 -2.08 -7.59 -13.65
CA LYS A 236 -3.50 -7.33 -13.42
C LYS A 236 -3.77 -7.19 -11.92
N PRO A 237 -4.82 -6.45 -11.53
CA PRO A 237 -5.28 -6.43 -10.15
C PRO A 237 -5.53 -7.85 -9.64
N PHE A 238 -5.07 -8.14 -8.43
CA PHE A 238 -5.31 -9.43 -7.81
C PHE A 238 -6.75 -9.50 -7.28
N ASN A 239 -7.52 -10.49 -7.74
CA ASN A 239 -8.89 -10.71 -7.27
C ASN A 239 -8.96 -12.01 -6.45
N ILE A 240 -9.25 -11.86 -5.16
CA ILE A 240 -9.33 -12.98 -4.20
C ILE A 240 -10.42 -13.98 -4.58
N PHE A 241 -11.50 -13.55 -5.24
CA PHE A 241 -12.63 -14.43 -5.58
C PHE A 241 -12.32 -15.44 -6.69
N ASN A 242 -11.17 -15.30 -7.36
CA ASN A 242 -10.71 -16.23 -8.39
C ASN A 242 -9.79 -17.34 -7.84
N TYR A 243 -9.59 -17.41 -6.51
CA TYR A 243 -8.65 -18.34 -5.85
C TYR A 243 -9.24 -19.05 -4.62
#